data_AF-A0A961GDP0-F1
#
_entry.id   AF-A0A961GDP0-F1
#
_cell.length_a   1.000
_cell.length_b   1.000
_cell.length_c   1.000
_cell.angle_alpha   90.00
_cell.angle_beta   90.00
_cell.angle_gamma   90.00
#
_symmetry.space_group_name_H-M   'P 1'
#
loop_
_entity.id
_entity.type
_entity.pdbx_description
1 polymer ?
#
loop_
_entity_poly.entity_id
_entity_poly.type
_entity_poly.pdbx_seq_one_letter_code
_entity_poly.pdbx_strand_id
1 'polypeptide(L)'
;MGRGGNGQDEAQRQHDAAIWKTLLVNELSDVNRFHEVETVPVLFAPQLAPDERFVAAGHFQLYDYGAVGDGTYERNSGFFFAAGPAGLALTGGVAAARAIGNASRRSRAASDAIPRWKVIDQGQIWVSHLGFSMRGQQSFLVWDWPSILAVELIGPGRLCFDGESDRGRIRWILQSDWAELAFTLWARARHPQHPQFVGRTWIPPGWADRTIARGYALPPALSGRWQVRDIQDS
;
A
#
# COMPACT_ATOMS: atom_id res chain seq x y z
N MET A 1 -13.68 18.03 26.88
CA MET A 1 -13.63 17.80 25.42
C MET A 1 -12.34 18.41 24.90
N GLY A 2 -11.37 17.61 24.40
CA GLY A 2 -10.08 18.16 23.97
C GLY A 2 -8.91 17.16 23.89
N ARG A 3 -9.12 15.96 23.33
CA ARG A 3 -8.02 14.97 23.12
C ARG A 3 -7.88 14.47 21.68
N GLY A 4 -8.66 14.99 20.73
CA GLY A 4 -8.69 14.48 19.34
C GLY A 4 -7.67 15.07 18.36
N GLY A 5 -7.19 16.31 18.58
CA GLY A 5 -6.38 17.03 17.57
C GLY A 5 -4.92 16.57 17.49
N ASN A 6 -4.29 16.29 18.63
CA ASN A 6 -2.83 16.09 18.66
C ASN A 6 -2.35 14.82 17.95
N GLY A 7 -3.19 13.78 17.89
CA GLY A 7 -2.85 12.51 17.23
C GLY A 7 -3.02 12.53 15.71
N GLN A 8 -4.02 13.26 15.20
CA GLN A 8 -4.22 13.42 13.76
C GLN A 8 -3.15 14.32 13.15
N ASP A 9 -2.78 15.39 13.86
CA ASP A 9 -1.69 16.28 13.43
C ASP A 9 -0.35 15.54 13.39
N GLU A 10 -0.08 14.66 14.34
CA GLU A 10 1.15 13.85 14.36
C GLU A 10 1.19 12.83 13.22
N ALA A 11 0.10 12.10 12.97
CA ALA A 11 0.02 11.18 11.84
C ALA A 11 0.21 11.92 10.50
N GLN A 12 -0.39 13.10 10.34
CA GLN A 12 -0.19 13.91 9.14
C GLN A 12 1.26 14.39 9.02
N ARG A 13 1.92 14.77 10.12
CA ARG A 13 3.34 15.14 10.11
C ARG A 13 4.23 13.97 9.68
N GLN A 14 3.96 12.77 10.18
CA GLN A 14 4.71 11.57 9.82
C GLN A 14 4.54 11.24 8.34
N HIS A 15 3.30 11.30 7.82
CA HIS A 15 3.05 11.09 6.40
C HIS A 15 3.70 12.16 5.53
N ASP A 16 3.60 13.44 5.90
CA ASP A 16 4.22 14.53 5.14
C ASP A 16 5.77 14.39 5.11
N ALA A 17 6.39 13.91 6.19
CA ALA A 17 7.82 13.58 6.22
C ALA A 17 8.17 12.38 5.32
N ALA A 18 7.29 11.38 5.24
CA ALA A 18 7.47 10.25 4.35
C ALA A 18 7.37 10.65 2.87
N ILE A 19 6.47 11.58 2.51
CA ILE A 19 6.41 12.17 1.17
C ILE A 19 7.69 12.93 0.85
N TRP A 20 8.21 13.74 1.79
CA TRP A 20 9.49 14.44 1.61
C TRP A 20 10.62 13.48 1.24
N LYS A 21 10.73 12.38 2.00
CA LYS A 21 11.74 11.35 1.75
C LYS A 21 11.50 10.62 0.43
N THR A 22 10.23 10.37 0.06
CA THR A 22 9.87 9.76 -1.21
C THR A 22 10.33 10.60 -2.41
N LEU A 23 10.14 11.92 -2.34
CA LEU A 23 10.65 12.85 -3.35
C LEU A 23 12.18 12.83 -3.42
N LEU A 24 12.88 12.91 -2.28
CA LEU A 24 14.34 12.83 -2.25
C LEU A 24 14.86 11.53 -2.88
N VAL A 25 14.25 10.39 -2.54
CA VAL A 25 14.62 9.09 -3.10
C VAL A 25 14.43 9.07 -4.62
N ASN A 26 13.33 9.62 -5.13
CA ASN A 26 13.10 9.71 -6.56
C ASN A 26 14.10 10.63 -7.26
N GLU A 27 14.40 11.79 -6.69
CA GLU A 27 15.40 12.73 -7.20
C GLU A 27 16.78 12.08 -7.30
N LEU A 28 17.26 11.46 -6.22
CA LEU A 28 18.54 10.75 -6.22
C LEU A 28 18.55 9.56 -7.18
N SER A 29 17.42 8.87 -7.35
CA SER A 29 17.28 7.79 -8.34
C SER A 29 17.39 8.31 -9.78
N ASP A 30 16.76 9.45 -10.08
CA ASP A 30 16.76 10.06 -11.42
C ASP A 30 18.16 10.50 -11.88
N VAL A 31 19.02 10.90 -10.93
CA VAL A 31 20.41 11.30 -11.22
C VAL A 31 21.44 10.19 -10.95
N ASN A 32 21.02 8.93 -10.82
CA ASN A 32 21.87 7.76 -10.55
C ASN A 32 22.69 7.85 -9.24
N ARG A 33 22.19 8.57 -8.25
CA ARG A 33 22.79 8.77 -6.92
C ARG A 33 21.99 8.09 -5.81
N PHE A 34 21.23 7.05 -6.13
CA PHE A 34 20.45 6.28 -5.13
C PHE A 34 21.32 5.75 -3.97
N HIS A 35 22.60 5.48 -4.23
CA HIS A 35 23.56 5.04 -3.23
C HIS A 35 23.82 6.06 -2.11
N GLU A 36 23.38 7.31 -2.27
CA GLU A 36 23.45 8.36 -1.26
C GLU A 36 22.23 8.40 -0.34
N VAL A 37 21.17 7.66 -0.66
CA VAL A 37 20.00 7.54 0.22
C VAL A 37 20.42 6.85 1.51
N GLU A 38 20.11 7.51 2.64
CA GLU A 38 20.33 6.97 3.98
C GLU A 38 19.57 5.65 4.16
N THR A 39 20.30 4.62 4.59
CA THR A 39 19.71 3.30 4.84
C THR A 39 19.22 3.17 6.27
N VAL A 40 18.17 2.39 6.46
CA VAL A 40 17.63 2.04 7.76
C VAL A 40 18.18 0.67 8.18
N PRO A 41 18.68 0.50 9.42
CA PRO A 41 19.13 -0.80 9.90
C PRO A 41 17.96 -1.79 9.99
N VAL A 42 18.25 -3.07 9.67
CA VAL A 42 17.31 -4.19 9.76
C VAL A 42 17.87 -5.29 10.65
N LEU A 43 16.98 -6.03 11.32
CA LEU A 43 17.33 -7.14 12.22
C LEU A 43 17.26 -8.52 11.54
N PHE A 44 17.07 -8.54 10.22
CA PHE A 44 16.99 -9.75 9.40
C PHE A 44 17.96 -9.63 8.24
N ALA A 45 18.39 -10.76 7.69
CA ALA A 45 19.26 -10.78 6.52
C ALA A 45 18.49 -10.25 5.28
N PRO A 46 19.14 -9.52 4.36
CA PRO A 46 18.59 -9.25 3.03
C PRO A 46 17.96 -10.49 2.40
N GLN A 47 16.79 -10.33 1.78
CA GLN A 47 16.01 -11.46 1.26
C GLN A 47 16.00 -11.51 -0.26
N LEU A 48 16.16 -10.35 -0.91
CA LEU A 48 16.07 -10.24 -2.37
C LEU A 48 17.45 -10.29 -3.05
N ALA A 49 18.44 -9.62 -2.47
CA ALA A 49 19.83 -9.66 -2.95
C ALA A 49 20.83 -9.30 -1.83
N PRO A 50 22.11 -9.70 -1.92
CA PRO A 50 23.11 -9.36 -0.92
C PRO A 50 23.35 -7.86 -0.74
N ASP A 51 23.16 -7.08 -1.80
CA ASP A 51 23.32 -5.62 -1.84
C ASP A 51 22.00 -4.87 -1.60
N GLU A 52 20.94 -5.55 -1.14
CA GLU A 52 19.65 -4.93 -0.83
C GLU A 52 19.81 -3.80 0.19
N ARG A 53 19.32 -2.61 -0.17
CA ARG A 53 19.38 -1.40 0.65
C ARG A 53 17.99 -0.99 1.08
N PHE A 54 17.70 -1.14 2.37
CA PHE A 54 16.48 -0.65 2.99
C PHE A 54 16.60 0.85 3.24
N VAL A 55 15.70 1.63 2.66
CA VAL A 55 15.73 3.09 2.71
C VAL A 55 14.64 3.67 3.60
N ALA A 56 13.65 2.87 3.99
CA ALA A 56 12.59 3.32 4.89
C ALA A 56 12.06 2.15 5.74
N ALA A 57 11.58 2.49 6.93
CA ALA A 57 10.88 1.56 7.81
C ALA A 57 9.73 2.26 8.53
N GLY A 58 8.62 1.57 8.74
CA GLY A 58 7.46 2.14 9.41
C GLY A 58 6.40 1.10 9.75
N HIS A 59 5.27 1.57 10.26
CA HIS A 59 4.14 0.70 10.54
C HIS A 59 3.35 0.40 9.26
N PHE A 60 2.70 -0.76 9.23
CA PHE A 60 1.72 -1.08 8.21
C PHE A 60 0.45 -1.74 8.77
N GLN A 61 -0.63 -1.62 8.01
CA GLN A 61 -1.80 -2.48 8.08
C GLN A 61 -2.05 -3.07 6.69
N LEU A 62 -2.34 -4.36 6.63
CA LEU A 62 -2.57 -5.08 5.38
C LEU A 62 -4.00 -5.60 5.35
N TYR A 63 -4.68 -5.34 4.23
CA TYR A 63 -6.07 -5.71 4.02
C TYR A 63 -6.21 -6.66 2.85
N ASP A 64 -7.13 -7.61 2.99
CA ASP A 64 -7.54 -8.52 1.93
C ASP A 64 -9.05 -8.39 1.67
N TYR A 65 -9.49 -8.69 0.46
CA TYR A 65 -10.89 -8.62 0.08
C TYR A 65 -11.56 -9.99 0.22
N GLY A 66 -12.48 -10.14 1.19
CA GLY A 66 -13.18 -11.41 1.37
C GLY A 66 -14.31 -11.39 2.39
N ALA A 67 -15.06 -12.50 2.46
CA ALA A 67 -16.11 -12.74 3.45
C ALA A 67 -15.52 -13.00 4.86
N VAL A 68 -16.30 -12.70 5.91
CA VAL A 68 -15.96 -12.92 7.33
C VAL A 68 -16.41 -14.33 7.75
N GLY A 69 -15.65 -15.35 7.34
CA GLY A 69 -15.81 -16.72 7.83
C GLY A 69 -14.98 -17.01 9.08
N ASP A 70 -15.42 -17.95 9.90
CA ASP A 70 -14.93 -18.37 11.22
C ASP A 70 -13.56 -19.11 11.24
N GLY A 71 -12.62 -18.68 10.40
CA GLY A 71 -11.21 -19.09 10.52
C GLY A 71 -10.86 -20.45 9.93
N THR A 72 -11.82 -21.20 9.38
CA THR A 72 -11.56 -22.43 8.64
C THR A 72 -12.09 -22.33 7.23
N TYR A 73 -11.33 -21.75 6.30
CA TYR A 73 -11.31 -22.21 4.91
C TYR A 73 -10.01 -21.78 4.24
N GLU A 74 -9.28 -22.79 3.78
CA GLU A 74 -8.19 -22.66 2.84
C GLU A 74 -8.66 -22.02 1.52
N ARG A 75 -7.80 -21.16 0.98
CA ARG A 75 -7.63 -20.75 -0.43
C ARG A 75 -8.83 -20.85 -1.36
N ASN A 76 -9.23 -19.69 -1.90
CA ASN A 76 -8.97 -19.36 -3.32
C ASN A 76 -9.28 -17.87 -3.53
N SER A 77 -8.28 -16.99 -3.54
CA SER A 77 -8.44 -15.62 -4.07
C SER A 77 -8.44 -15.70 -5.60
N GLY A 78 -9.40 -16.44 -6.13
CA GLY A 78 -9.68 -16.53 -7.56
C GLY A 78 -10.46 -15.30 -8.00
N PHE A 79 -9.80 -14.46 -8.79
CA PHE A 79 -10.38 -13.74 -9.93
C PHE A 79 -11.64 -12.87 -9.65
N PHE A 80 -11.43 -11.55 -9.55
CA PHE A 80 -12.41 -10.60 -10.06
C PHE A 80 -11.73 -9.68 -11.09
N PHE A 81 -11.72 -10.13 -12.35
CA PHE A 81 -11.68 -9.21 -13.48
C PHE A 81 -13.06 -8.57 -13.59
N ALA A 82 -13.17 -7.29 -13.25
CA ALA A 82 -14.27 -6.45 -13.67
C ALA A 82 -13.70 -5.24 -14.43
N ALA A 83 -13.00 -5.53 -15.54
CA ALA A 83 -12.78 -4.54 -16.58
C ALA A 83 -13.94 -4.64 -17.58
N GLY A 84 -15.06 -3.97 -17.29
CA GLY A 84 -16.15 -3.75 -18.24
C GLY A 84 -17.56 -3.83 -17.65
N PRO A 85 -18.59 -3.24 -18.31
CA PRO A 85 -19.93 -3.01 -17.73
C PRO A 85 -20.83 -4.26 -17.56
N ALA A 86 -20.28 -5.48 -17.66
CA ALA A 86 -21.07 -6.71 -17.83
C ALA A 86 -20.68 -7.86 -16.87
N GLY A 87 -20.34 -7.55 -15.63
CA GLY A 87 -19.94 -8.55 -14.62
C GLY A 87 -21.03 -8.87 -13.58
N LEU A 88 -22.18 -9.42 -14.00
CA LEU A 88 -23.18 -9.99 -13.08
C LEU A 88 -23.54 -11.40 -13.55
N ALA A 89 -23.14 -12.41 -12.77
CA ALA A 89 -23.64 -13.78 -12.96
C ALA A 89 -24.25 -14.28 -11.64
N LEU A 90 -25.57 -14.44 -11.71
CA LEU A 90 -26.47 -14.99 -10.71
C LEU A 90 -26.19 -16.49 -10.51
N THR A 91 -26.13 -16.95 -9.26
CA THR A 91 -26.34 -18.36 -8.92
C THR A 91 -27.40 -18.46 -7.82
N GLY A 92 -28.63 -18.76 -8.25
CA GLY A 92 -29.78 -19.03 -7.39
C GLY A 92 -30.21 -20.50 -7.42
N GLY A 93 -30.72 -20.97 -6.26
CA GLY A 93 -31.49 -22.23 -6.04
C GLY A 93 -30.63 -23.47 -5.77
N VAL A 94 -30.94 -24.42 -4.86
CA VAL A 94 -32.20 -24.94 -4.25
C VAL A 94 -31.79 -25.64 -2.92
N ALA A 95 -32.48 -25.56 -1.76
CA ALA A 95 -33.64 -26.38 -1.35
C ALA A 95 -34.11 -26.04 0.08
N ALA A 96 -35.37 -26.38 0.39
CA ALA A 96 -36.17 -25.89 1.51
C ALA A 96 -36.04 -26.63 2.87
N ALA A 97 -36.50 -25.91 3.91
CA ALA A 97 -37.13 -26.35 5.17
C ALA A 97 -36.28 -27.04 6.27
N ARG A 98 -35.97 -26.29 7.35
CA ARG A 98 -36.43 -26.53 8.74
C ARG A 98 -35.83 -25.52 9.75
N ALA A 99 -36.66 -25.20 10.74
CA ALA A 99 -36.38 -24.62 12.07
C ALA A 99 -36.07 -23.11 12.23
N ILE A 100 -37.12 -22.40 12.65
CA ILE A 100 -37.13 -21.07 13.27
C ILE A 100 -36.22 -21.12 14.51
N GLY A 101 -35.09 -20.42 14.45
CA GLY A 101 -33.95 -20.52 15.37
C GLY A 101 -32.64 -20.27 14.62
N ASN A 102 -32.63 -20.60 13.32
CA ASN A 102 -31.49 -20.37 12.42
C ASN A 102 -31.48 -18.97 11.78
N ALA A 103 -32.48 -18.11 12.01
CA ALA A 103 -32.59 -16.82 11.31
C ALA A 103 -31.51 -15.82 11.74
N SER A 104 -31.14 -15.77 13.02
CA SER A 104 -30.07 -14.88 13.51
C SER A 104 -28.68 -15.37 13.07
N ARG A 105 -28.42 -16.69 13.11
CA ARG A 105 -27.18 -17.29 12.59
C ARG A 105 -27.07 -17.21 11.09
N ARG A 106 -28.18 -17.38 10.36
CA ARG A 106 -28.26 -17.23 8.90
C ARG A 106 -28.17 -15.76 8.48
N SER A 107 -28.72 -14.83 9.26
CA SER A 107 -28.54 -13.39 9.03
C SER A 107 -27.10 -12.96 9.31
N ARG A 108 -26.47 -13.53 10.35
CA ARG A 108 -25.04 -13.29 10.66
C ARG A 108 -24.15 -13.90 9.58
N ALA A 109 -24.40 -15.14 9.18
CA ALA A 109 -23.71 -15.80 8.06
C ALA A 109 -23.96 -15.09 6.71
N ALA A 110 -25.15 -14.54 6.47
CA ALA A 110 -25.44 -13.76 5.27
C ALA A 110 -24.77 -12.38 5.30
N SER A 111 -24.69 -11.72 6.47
CA SER A 111 -23.93 -10.47 6.62
C SER A 111 -22.42 -10.71 6.56
N ASP A 112 -21.97 -11.87 7.02
CA ASP A 112 -20.58 -12.30 7.00
C ASP A 112 -20.16 -12.76 5.59
N ALA A 113 -21.11 -13.18 4.75
CA ALA A 113 -20.90 -13.51 3.35
C ALA A 113 -20.72 -12.27 2.44
N ILE A 114 -20.97 -11.05 2.93
CA ILE A 114 -20.75 -9.83 2.15
C ILE A 114 -19.23 -9.56 2.10
N PRO A 115 -18.59 -9.60 0.92
CA PRO A 115 -17.17 -9.34 0.81
C PRO A 115 -16.86 -7.90 1.24
N ARG A 116 -15.83 -7.75 2.08
CA ARG A 116 -15.33 -6.45 2.54
C ARG A 116 -13.82 -6.51 2.70
N TRP A 117 -13.17 -5.34 2.65
CA TRP A 117 -11.78 -5.20 3.02
C TRP A 117 -11.62 -5.47 4.51
N LYS A 118 -10.83 -6.48 4.86
CA LYS A 118 -10.56 -6.86 6.24
C LYS A 118 -9.06 -6.78 6.51
N VAL A 119 -8.68 -6.28 7.68
CA VAL A 119 -7.30 -6.34 8.14
C VAL A 119 -6.92 -7.81 8.32
N ILE A 120 -5.89 -8.26 7.64
CA ILE A 120 -5.35 -9.62 7.74
C ILE A 120 -4.02 -9.66 8.51
N ASP A 121 -3.30 -8.54 8.56
CA ASP A 121 -2.04 -8.44 9.29
C ASP A 121 -1.68 -6.97 9.58
N GLN A 122 -0.80 -6.75 10.55
CA GLN A 122 -0.24 -5.44 10.88
C GLN A 122 1.12 -5.60 11.56
N GLY A 123 2.01 -4.63 11.38
CA GLY A 123 3.34 -4.68 11.99
C GLY A 123 4.29 -3.67 11.38
N GLN A 124 5.52 -4.10 11.09
CA GLN A 124 6.55 -3.25 10.48
C GLN A 124 6.82 -3.60 9.02
N ILE A 125 6.95 -2.57 8.19
CA ILE A 125 7.37 -2.66 6.80
C ILE A 125 8.76 -2.04 6.66
N TRP A 126 9.59 -2.64 5.81
CA TRP A 126 10.84 -2.08 5.33
C TRP A 126 10.81 -2.02 3.81
N VAL A 127 11.06 -0.85 3.26
CA VAL A 127 11.08 -0.62 1.80
C VAL A 127 12.52 -0.54 1.33
N SER A 128 12.88 -1.35 0.33
CA SER A 128 14.18 -1.37 -0.32
C SER A 128 14.08 -0.96 -1.78
N HIS A 129 15.20 -0.87 -2.48
CA HIS A 129 15.20 -0.60 -3.93
C HIS A 129 14.75 -1.81 -4.78
N LEU A 130 14.65 -3.00 -4.19
CA LEU A 130 14.28 -4.25 -4.89
C LEU A 130 12.86 -4.71 -4.55
N GLY A 131 12.32 -4.24 -3.43
CA GLY A 131 11.06 -4.75 -2.90
C GLY A 131 10.66 -4.11 -1.58
N PHE A 132 9.74 -4.77 -0.89
CA PHE A 132 9.50 -4.52 0.53
C PHE A 132 9.37 -5.82 1.32
N SER A 133 9.80 -5.76 2.57
CA SER A 133 9.62 -6.81 3.57
C SER A 133 8.63 -6.35 4.63
N MET A 134 7.74 -7.23 5.07
CA MET A 134 6.73 -6.97 6.09
C MET A 134 6.83 -8.02 7.18
N ARG A 135 6.96 -7.56 8.43
CA ARG A 135 6.88 -8.41 9.61
C ARG A 135 5.59 -8.10 10.36
N GLY A 136 4.66 -9.03 10.27
CA GLY A 136 3.43 -9.04 11.05
C GLY A 136 3.58 -9.72 12.40
N GLN A 137 2.46 -10.09 13.02
CA GLN A 137 2.46 -10.81 14.29
C GLN A 137 2.94 -12.27 14.14
N GLN A 138 2.58 -12.92 13.04
CA GLN A 138 2.89 -14.33 12.77
C GLN A 138 3.48 -14.56 11.37
N SER A 139 3.64 -13.50 10.59
CA SER A 139 4.08 -13.56 9.18
C SER A 139 5.36 -12.75 8.99
N PHE A 140 6.20 -13.27 8.11
CA PHE A 140 7.25 -12.48 7.46
C PHE A 140 7.04 -12.61 5.96
N LEU A 141 6.62 -11.53 5.30
CA LEU A 141 6.29 -11.48 3.88
C LEU A 141 7.34 -10.65 3.16
N VAL A 142 7.78 -11.14 2.00
CA VAL A 142 8.75 -10.43 1.15
C VAL A 142 8.13 -10.32 -0.24
N TRP A 143 8.16 -9.12 -0.80
CA TRP A 143 7.69 -8.84 -2.15
C TRP A 143 8.79 -8.16 -2.94
N ASP A 144 9.25 -8.80 -4.01
CA ASP A 144 10.06 -8.12 -5.02
C ASP A 144 9.16 -7.34 -6.01
N TRP A 145 9.75 -6.37 -6.70
CA TRP A 145 9.01 -5.59 -7.71
C TRP A 145 8.48 -6.42 -8.88
N PRO A 146 9.21 -7.42 -9.42
CA PRO A 146 8.70 -8.28 -10.49
C PRO A 146 7.42 -9.06 -10.15
N SER A 147 7.24 -9.49 -8.91
CA SER A 147 6.10 -10.31 -8.44
C SER A 147 4.83 -9.49 -8.22
N ILE A 148 4.96 -8.17 -8.19
CA ILE A 148 3.84 -7.22 -8.14
C ILE A 148 3.44 -6.86 -9.57
N LEU A 149 2.24 -7.28 -9.97
CA LEU A 149 1.72 -7.18 -11.33
C LEU A 149 1.09 -5.81 -11.63
N ALA A 150 0.37 -5.25 -10.66
CA ALA A 150 -0.31 -3.97 -10.80
C ALA A 150 -0.36 -3.25 -9.45
N VAL A 151 -0.30 -1.92 -9.48
CA VAL A 151 -0.28 -1.08 -8.29
C VAL A 151 -1.08 0.19 -8.56
N GLU A 152 -1.87 0.61 -7.57
CA GLU A 152 -2.60 1.87 -7.58
C GLU A 152 -2.54 2.51 -6.19
N LEU A 153 -2.26 3.81 -6.12
CA LEU A 153 -2.50 4.58 -4.91
C LEU A 153 -3.97 4.98 -4.86
N ILE A 154 -4.70 4.45 -3.89
CA ILE A 154 -6.15 4.67 -3.72
C ILE A 154 -6.45 5.76 -2.69
N GLY A 155 -5.40 6.42 -2.19
CA GLY A 155 -5.45 7.54 -1.26
C GLY A 155 -4.11 7.73 -0.54
N PRO A 156 -3.96 8.83 0.23
CA PRO A 156 -2.77 9.08 1.03
C PRO A 156 -2.43 7.88 1.93
N GLY A 157 -1.19 7.38 1.81
CA GLY A 157 -0.68 6.27 2.60
C GLY A 157 -1.36 4.92 2.31
N ARG A 158 -2.04 4.76 1.16
CA ARG A 158 -2.79 3.54 0.81
C ARG A 158 -2.49 3.05 -0.60
N LEU A 159 -1.86 1.89 -0.66
CA LEU A 159 -1.45 1.20 -1.88
C LEU A 159 -2.33 -0.04 -2.11
N CYS A 160 -3.08 -0.08 -3.19
CA CYS A 160 -3.71 -1.33 -3.66
C CYS A 160 -2.74 -2.00 -4.64
N PHE A 161 -2.51 -3.31 -4.49
CA PHE A 161 -1.69 -4.04 -5.46
C PHE A 161 -2.19 -5.46 -5.72
N ASP A 162 -1.99 -5.90 -6.96
CA ASP A 162 -2.15 -7.27 -7.42
C ASP A 162 -0.77 -7.91 -7.52
N GLY A 163 -0.62 -9.14 -7.02
CA GLY A 163 0.66 -9.84 -7.03
C GLY A 163 0.52 -11.36 -7.16
N GLU A 164 1.60 -12.01 -7.56
CA GLU A 164 1.71 -13.47 -7.55
C GLU A 164 2.39 -13.90 -6.26
N SER A 165 1.66 -14.60 -5.39
CA SER A 165 2.20 -15.21 -4.18
C SER A 165 2.37 -16.72 -4.36
N ASP A 166 3.10 -17.36 -3.46
CA ASP A 166 3.16 -18.83 -3.32
C ASP A 166 1.77 -19.48 -3.14
N ARG A 167 0.76 -18.65 -2.80
CA ARG A 167 -0.63 -19.09 -2.61
C ARG A 167 -1.55 -18.81 -3.78
N GLY A 168 -1.01 -18.29 -4.89
CA GLY A 168 -1.75 -17.83 -6.04
C GLY A 168 -1.85 -16.31 -6.06
N ARG A 169 -2.70 -15.79 -6.95
CA ARG A 169 -2.88 -14.35 -7.12
C ARG A 169 -3.59 -13.74 -5.91
N ILE A 170 -3.09 -12.59 -5.47
CA ILE A 170 -3.69 -11.82 -4.40
C ILE A 170 -4.05 -10.42 -4.90
N ARG A 171 -4.96 -9.77 -4.17
CA ARG A 171 -5.19 -8.33 -4.25
C ARG A 171 -5.25 -7.79 -2.83
N TRP A 172 -4.28 -6.99 -2.44
CA TRP A 172 -4.20 -6.44 -1.10
C TRP A 172 -4.19 -4.91 -1.10
N ILE A 173 -4.67 -4.33 0.00
CA ILE A 173 -4.39 -2.92 0.32
C ILE A 173 -3.34 -2.89 1.43
N LEU A 174 -2.21 -2.26 1.15
CA LEU A 174 -1.20 -1.89 2.11
C LEU A 174 -1.45 -0.44 2.56
N GLN A 175 -1.67 -0.24 3.85
CA GLN A 175 -1.71 1.08 4.46
C GLN A 175 -0.41 1.32 5.22
N SER A 176 0.33 2.38 4.88
CA SER A 176 1.59 2.78 5.52
C SER A 176 1.96 4.20 5.08
N ASP A 177 2.69 4.94 5.92
CA ASP A 177 3.30 6.22 5.50
C ASP A 177 4.27 6.04 4.32
N TRP A 178 4.77 4.82 4.11
CA TRP A 178 5.68 4.47 3.02
C TRP A 178 5.00 3.90 1.77
N ALA A 179 3.66 4.00 1.67
CA ALA A 179 2.90 3.51 0.52
C ALA A 179 3.33 4.21 -0.79
N GLU A 180 3.49 5.53 -0.78
CA GLU A 180 3.95 6.31 -1.93
C GLU A 180 5.39 5.97 -2.32
N LEU A 181 6.26 5.67 -1.35
CA LEU A 181 7.62 5.21 -1.62
C LEU A 181 7.63 3.85 -2.32
N ALA A 182 6.88 2.88 -1.79
CA ALA A 182 6.74 1.57 -2.41
C ALA A 182 6.15 1.69 -3.83
N PHE A 183 5.13 2.53 -4.02
CA PHE A 183 4.54 2.84 -5.32
C PHE A 183 5.58 3.38 -6.31
N THR A 184 6.31 4.43 -5.93
CA THR A 184 7.23 5.10 -6.86
C THR A 184 8.44 4.23 -7.23
N LEU A 185 8.94 3.42 -6.31
CA LEU A 185 10.00 2.45 -6.58
C LEU A 185 9.52 1.31 -7.51
N TRP A 186 8.33 0.76 -7.27
CA TRP A 186 7.71 -0.21 -8.18
C TRP A 186 7.49 0.40 -9.56
N ALA A 187 6.90 1.60 -9.65
CA ALA A 187 6.62 2.25 -10.92
C ALA A 187 7.93 2.51 -11.69
N ARG A 188 8.98 2.98 -11.02
CA ARG A 188 10.31 3.14 -11.63
C ARG A 188 10.88 1.83 -12.15
N ALA A 189 10.71 0.72 -11.44
CA ALA A 189 11.26 -0.58 -11.81
C ALA A 189 10.43 -1.32 -12.88
N ARG A 190 9.11 -1.15 -12.90
CA ARG A 190 8.16 -2.00 -13.65
C ARG A 190 7.30 -1.24 -14.65
N HIS A 191 6.93 0.00 -14.33
CA HIS A 191 6.03 0.78 -15.18
C HIS A 191 6.38 2.29 -15.17
N PRO A 192 7.52 2.71 -15.76
CA PRO A 192 7.97 4.11 -15.69
C PRO A 192 6.99 5.14 -16.29
N GLN A 193 6.07 4.68 -17.16
CA GLN A 193 5.00 5.48 -17.76
C GLN A 193 3.68 5.41 -16.97
N HIS A 194 3.70 4.95 -15.71
CA HIS A 194 2.46 4.78 -14.94
C HIS A 194 1.76 6.14 -14.78
N PRO A 195 0.45 6.26 -15.07
CA PRO A 195 -0.24 7.56 -15.07
C PRO A 195 -0.09 8.33 -13.75
N GLN A 196 -0.23 7.66 -12.59
CA GLN A 196 -0.03 8.32 -11.30
C GLN A 196 1.43 8.74 -11.05
N PHE A 197 2.40 8.02 -11.62
CA PHE A 197 3.83 8.32 -11.45
C PHE A 197 4.26 9.49 -12.31
N VAL A 198 3.90 9.48 -13.60
CA VAL A 198 4.20 10.55 -14.56
C VAL A 198 3.40 11.81 -14.24
N GLY A 199 2.10 11.66 -13.95
CA GLY A 199 1.21 12.76 -13.59
C GLY A 199 1.38 13.25 -12.15
N ARG A 200 2.27 12.64 -11.37
CA ARG A 200 2.62 13.03 -10.00
C ARG A 200 1.44 13.04 -9.01
N THR A 201 0.34 12.39 -9.35
CA THR A 201 -0.86 12.31 -8.50
C THR A 201 -0.65 11.44 -7.25
N TRP A 202 0.54 10.85 -7.09
CA TRP A 202 0.99 10.21 -5.86
C TRP A 202 1.39 11.21 -4.77
N ILE A 203 1.68 12.48 -5.12
CA ILE A 203 1.96 13.54 -4.15
C ILE A 203 0.61 14.02 -3.61
N PRO A 204 0.36 13.99 -2.28
CA PRO A 204 -0.91 14.44 -1.73
C PRO A 204 -1.14 15.93 -2.02
N PRO A 205 -2.35 16.34 -2.46
CA PRO A 205 -2.64 17.74 -2.75
C PRO A 205 -2.34 18.67 -1.58
N GLY A 206 -1.74 19.83 -1.88
CA GLY A 206 -1.34 20.84 -0.89
C GLY A 206 -0.21 20.41 0.07
N TRP A 207 0.46 19.28 -0.20
CA TRP A 207 1.58 18.81 0.64
C TRP A 207 2.72 19.83 0.73
N ALA A 208 3.11 20.43 -0.40
CA ALA A 208 4.19 21.41 -0.43
C ALA A 208 3.89 22.63 0.46
N ASP A 209 2.68 23.19 0.32
CA ASP A 209 2.26 24.35 1.11
C ASP A 209 2.20 24.03 2.60
N ARG A 210 1.69 22.84 2.97
CA ARG A 210 1.70 22.38 4.37
C ARG A 210 3.12 22.22 4.92
N THR A 211 4.04 21.72 4.10
CA THR A 211 5.44 21.50 4.49
C THR A 211 6.15 22.84 4.71
N ILE A 212 5.98 23.78 3.79
CA ILE A 212 6.54 25.14 3.87
C ILE A 212 5.94 25.91 5.05
N ALA A 213 4.62 25.83 5.26
CA ALA A 213 3.95 26.52 6.36
C ALA A 213 4.45 26.06 7.74
N ARG A 214 5.03 24.86 7.83
CA ARG A 214 5.66 24.32 9.05
C ARG A 214 7.16 24.65 9.15
N GLY A 215 7.72 25.37 8.19
CA GLY A 215 9.13 25.80 8.18
C GLY A 215 10.11 24.74 7.68
N TYR A 216 9.63 23.65 7.07
CA TYR A 216 10.51 22.65 6.45
C TYR A 216 10.87 23.04 5.02
N ALA A 217 12.14 22.83 4.65
CA ALA A 217 12.58 23.00 3.28
C ALA A 217 12.04 21.85 2.39
N LEU A 218 11.68 22.17 1.15
CA LEU A 218 11.38 21.15 0.14
C LEU A 218 12.65 20.38 -0.24
N PRO A 219 12.52 19.13 -0.70
CA PRO A 219 13.67 18.34 -1.15
C PRO A 219 14.33 19.01 -2.38
N PRO A 220 15.64 18.80 -2.58
CA PRO A 220 16.36 19.42 -3.69
C PRO A 220 15.87 18.90 -5.04
N ALA A 221 15.63 19.81 -5.98
CA ALA A 221 15.24 19.49 -7.36
C ALA A 221 16.47 19.13 -8.22
N LEU A 222 17.10 17.98 -7.95
CA LEU A 222 18.39 17.58 -8.55
C LEU A 222 18.29 17.24 -10.05
N SER A 223 17.23 16.53 -10.43
CA SER A 223 16.98 16.08 -11.79
C SER A 223 16.26 17.12 -12.65
N GLY A 224 15.75 18.19 -12.03
CA GLY A 224 14.82 19.13 -12.65
C GLY A 224 13.44 18.54 -12.97
N ARG A 225 13.21 17.24 -12.67
CA ARG A 225 11.95 16.53 -12.91
C ARG A 225 10.89 16.87 -11.87
N TRP A 226 11.28 17.32 -10.67
CA TRP A 226 10.37 17.62 -9.57
C TRP A 226 10.55 19.07 -9.12
N GLN A 227 10.21 20.03 -10.00
CA GLN A 227 10.31 21.45 -9.67
C GLN A 227 9.26 21.87 -8.64
N VAL A 228 9.62 22.82 -7.79
CA VAL A 228 8.74 23.32 -6.71
C VAL A 228 7.37 23.77 -7.23
N ARG A 229 7.32 24.45 -8.38
CA ARG A 229 6.05 24.88 -9.00
C ARG A 229 5.14 23.68 -9.34
N ASP A 230 5.73 22.64 -9.90
CA ASP A 230 5.02 21.43 -10.29
C ASP A 230 4.47 20.64 -9.09
N ILE A 231 5.13 20.71 -7.93
CA ILE A 231 4.70 20.05 -6.69
C ILE A 231 3.59 20.85 -6.00
N GLN A 232 3.56 22.18 -6.16
CA GLN A 232 2.51 23.03 -5.61
C GLN A 232 1.19 22.93 -6.39
N ASP A 233 1.25 22.61 -7.68
CA ASP A 233 0.08 22.47 -8.56
C ASP A 233 -0.50 21.03 -8.61
N SER A 234 0.02 20.10 -7.79
CA SER A 234 -0.39 18.68 -7.71
C SER A 234 -1.62 18.43 -6.83
#